data_AF-A0A527H0T0-F1
#
_entry.id   AF-A0A527H0T0-F1
#
_cell.length_a   1.000
_cell.length_b   1.000
_cell.length_c   1.000
_cell.angle_alpha   90.00
_cell.angle_beta   90.00
_cell.angle_gamma   90.00
#
_symmetry.space_group_name_H-M   'P 1'
#
loop_
_entity.id
_entity.type
_entity.pdbx_description
1 polymer ?
#
loop_
_entity_poly.entity_id
_entity_poly.type
_entity_poly.pdbx_seq_one_letter_code
_entity_poly.pdbx_strand_id
1 'polypeptide(L)'
;QIISVLASDQPEVAGVVLTRSPLLTDADLINRVASSPKATQKLIADRPLVSMALSAAIAEIGEADACAVLLANSGADIASLSFRRMAERHGHLPLVREALISDIRLPADCRHMLLVKLGEMLKTSPLVMAMMGAARADRVMRDACVKASVTLIEGTRQEEHAALIEHLRLRGDLTASFLIRTIAHGKVDFFGSALVALSQQSEQRVRALLAGGHDVALQALFRSAGLAAVTHAIILRALKIWREVANGKRVAGVQEVSWLMLKEVGGQSAEGDLATLVKSIHLDALRENARGHALAIAAA
;
A
#
# COMPACT_ATOMS: atom_id res chain seq x y z
N GLN A 1 28.75 -32.66 14.78
CA GLN A 1 29.63 -31.89 15.68
C GLN A 1 30.70 -31.11 14.92
N ILE A 2 31.50 -31.72 14.04
CA ILE A 2 32.60 -31.02 13.30
C ILE A 2 32.10 -29.78 12.53
N ILE A 3 30.99 -29.87 11.79
CA ILE A 3 30.46 -28.73 11.00
C ILE A 3 30.09 -27.52 11.87
N SER A 4 29.51 -27.74 13.05
CA SER A 4 29.15 -26.65 13.98
C SER A 4 30.39 -25.95 14.55
N VAL A 5 31.46 -26.70 14.79
CA VAL A 5 32.75 -26.14 15.22
C VAL A 5 33.37 -25.31 14.09
N LEU A 6 33.40 -25.83 12.86
CA LEU A 6 33.94 -25.09 11.70
C LEU A 6 33.12 -23.84 11.39
N ALA A 7 31.80 -23.89 11.57
CA ALA A 7 30.92 -22.73 11.45
C ALA A 7 31.18 -21.64 12.53
N SER A 8 31.90 -21.99 13.59
CA SER A 8 32.29 -21.10 14.69
C SER A 8 33.77 -20.69 14.69
N ASP A 9 34.52 -21.13 13.69
CA ASP A 9 35.94 -20.86 13.53
C ASP A 9 36.21 -19.44 12.99
N GLN A 10 37.43 -19.18 12.55
CA GLN A 10 37.84 -17.93 11.91
C GLN A 10 36.94 -17.60 10.70
N PRO A 11 36.70 -16.30 10.40
CA PRO A 11 35.73 -15.87 9.40
C PRO A 11 35.87 -16.53 8.02
N GLU A 12 37.11 -16.82 7.59
CA GLU A 12 37.43 -17.43 6.31
C GLU A 12 36.91 -18.88 6.23
N VAL A 13 37.01 -19.63 7.32
CA VAL A 13 36.54 -21.02 7.42
C VAL A 13 35.03 -21.04 7.66
N ALA A 14 34.57 -20.28 8.66
CA ALA A 14 33.17 -20.21 9.04
C ALA A 14 32.30 -19.74 7.87
N GLY A 15 32.76 -18.77 7.08
CA GLY A 15 32.00 -18.24 5.96
C GLY A 15 31.69 -19.28 4.89
N VAL A 16 32.66 -20.12 4.52
CA VAL A 16 32.45 -21.20 3.53
C VAL A 16 31.45 -22.22 4.05
N VAL A 17 31.59 -22.62 5.31
CA VAL A 17 30.71 -23.60 5.94
C VAL A 17 29.29 -23.07 6.07
N LEU A 18 29.11 -21.85 6.56
CA LEU A 18 27.81 -21.21 6.73
C LEU A 18 27.11 -20.91 5.43
N THR A 19 27.83 -20.72 4.32
CA THR A 19 27.21 -20.44 3.01
C THR A 19 26.87 -21.73 2.25
N ARG A 20 27.69 -22.78 2.39
CA ARG A 20 27.63 -23.94 1.47
C ARG A 20 27.28 -25.28 2.12
N SER A 21 27.43 -25.42 3.43
CA SER A 21 27.20 -26.71 4.07
C SER A 21 25.70 -27.08 4.06
N PRO A 22 25.32 -28.25 3.51
CA PRO A 22 23.94 -28.76 3.59
C PRO A 22 23.63 -29.44 4.93
N LEU A 23 24.65 -29.66 5.77
CA LEU A 23 24.51 -30.32 7.07
C LEU A 23 24.07 -29.38 8.19
N LEU A 24 23.97 -28.08 7.91
CA LEU A 24 23.44 -27.09 8.84
C LEU A 24 21.92 -27.04 8.74
N THR A 25 21.25 -27.31 9.86
CA THR A 25 19.80 -27.19 9.94
C THR A 25 19.37 -25.74 10.05
N ASP A 26 18.09 -25.46 9.80
CA ASP A 26 17.52 -24.14 10.04
C ASP A 26 17.76 -23.69 11.49
N ALA A 27 17.61 -24.59 12.47
CA ALA A 27 17.87 -24.27 13.87
C ALA A 27 19.33 -23.83 14.10
N ASP A 28 20.29 -24.50 13.47
CA ASP A 28 21.71 -24.12 13.56
C ASP A 28 21.96 -22.73 12.96
N LEU A 29 21.40 -22.49 11.78
CA LEU A 29 21.55 -21.21 11.06
C LEU A 29 20.86 -20.07 11.80
N ILE A 30 19.66 -20.28 12.35
CA ILE A 30 18.93 -19.29 13.15
C ILE A 30 19.69 -18.93 14.42
N ASN A 31 20.19 -19.93 15.16
CA ASN A 31 21.03 -19.71 16.34
C ASN A 31 22.28 -18.90 15.98
N ARG A 32 22.85 -19.15 14.79
CA ARG A 32 23.99 -18.38 14.30
C ARG A 32 23.63 -16.95 13.96
N VAL A 33 22.50 -16.69 13.28
CA VAL A 33 22.03 -15.33 12.96
C VAL A 33 21.90 -14.50 14.25
N ALA A 34 21.36 -15.08 15.32
CA ALA A 34 21.14 -14.39 16.60
C ALA A 34 22.43 -13.97 17.33
N SER A 35 23.52 -14.71 17.15
CA SER A 35 24.77 -14.54 17.92
C SER A 35 25.92 -13.96 17.11
N SER A 36 25.74 -13.77 15.80
CA SER A 36 26.84 -13.44 14.88
C SER A 36 26.86 -11.98 14.43
N PRO A 37 28.04 -11.46 14.05
CA PRO A 37 28.16 -10.12 13.48
C PRO A 37 27.44 -9.99 12.14
N LYS A 38 27.20 -8.73 11.72
CA LYS A 38 26.51 -8.35 10.47
C LYS A 38 27.00 -9.11 9.24
N ALA A 39 28.32 -9.25 9.10
CA ALA A 39 28.94 -9.96 7.96
C ALA A 39 28.46 -11.41 7.85
N THR A 40 28.33 -12.11 8.97
CA THR A 40 27.88 -13.51 9.01
C THR A 40 26.39 -13.64 8.71
N GLN A 41 25.56 -12.72 9.20
CA GLN A 41 24.13 -12.73 8.89
C GLN A 41 23.89 -12.57 7.38
N LYS A 42 24.68 -11.73 6.71
CA LYS A 42 24.64 -11.58 5.25
C LYS A 42 25.01 -12.88 4.54
N LEU A 43 26.08 -13.56 4.96
CA LEU A 43 26.47 -14.85 4.37
C LEU A 43 25.37 -15.93 4.50
N ILE A 44 24.67 -15.94 5.63
CA ILE A 44 23.54 -16.85 5.85
C ILE A 44 22.33 -16.46 4.96
N ALA A 45 22.05 -15.16 4.81
CA ALA A 45 20.98 -14.65 3.95
C ALA A 45 21.25 -14.87 2.44
N ASP A 46 22.53 -14.94 2.04
CA ASP A 46 22.99 -15.14 0.66
C ASP A 46 23.10 -16.63 0.27
N ARG A 47 22.67 -17.56 1.14
CA ARG A 47 22.69 -18.98 0.82
C ARG A 47 21.83 -19.25 -0.42
N PRO A 48 22.20 -20.20 -1.31
CA PRO A 48 21.43 -20.49 -2.52
C PRO A 48 19.96 -20.85 -2.28
N LEU A 49 19.66 -21.41 -1.12
CA LEU A 49 18.31 -21.69 -0.64
C LEU A 49 18.21 -21.20 0.81
N VAL A 50 17.21 -20.36 1.07
CA VAL A 50 16.86 -19.91 2.42
C VAL A 50 15.42 -20.31 2.68
N SER A 51 15.21 -21.17 3.67
CA SER A 51 13.88 -21.66 4.03
C SER A 51 13.01 -20.53 4.60
N MET A 52 11.69 -20.73 4.57
CA MET A 52 10.74 -19.81 5.19
C MET A 52 11.03 -19.55 6.68
N ALA A 53 11.45 -20.58 7.43
CA ALA A 53 11.77 -20.46 8.85
C ALA A 53 13.02 -19.59 9.09
N LEU A 54 14.07 -19.80 8.31
CA LEU A 54 15.29 -18.99 8.39
C LEU A 54 15.04 -17.55 7.91
N SER A 55 14.28 -17.36 6.83
CA SER A 55 13.84 -16.05 6.36
C SER A 55 13.06 -15.28 7.43
N ALA A 56 12.14 -15.95 8.14
CA ALA A 56 11.40 -15.35 9.24
C ALA A 56 12.31 -14.92 10.39
N ALA A 57 13.30 -15.75 10.75
CA ALA A 57 14.29 -15.38 11.77
C ALA A 57 15.13 -14.17 11.33
N ILE A 58 15.64 -14.14 10.09
CA ILE A 58 16.40 -12.99 9.57
C ILE A 58 15.51 -11.74 9.57
N ALA A 59 14.24 -11.84 9.19
CA ALA A 59 13.31 -10.72 9.23
C ALA A 59 13.07 -10.19 10.66
N GLU A 60 13.03 -11.06 11.67
CA GLU A 60 12.71 -10.72 13.06
C GLU A 60 13.91 -10.18 13.85
N ILE A 61 15.10 -10.77 13.68
CA ILE A 61 16.30 -10.42 14.46
C ILE A 61 17.47 -9.90 13.62
N GLY A 62 17.48 -10.18 12.32
CA GLY A 62 18.57 -9.78 11.42
C GLY A 62 18.71 -8.26 11.25
N GLU A 63 19.92 -7.84 10.94
CA GLU A 63 20.30 -6.46 10.64
C GLU A 63 19.84 -6.06 9.22
N ALA A 64 19.78 -4.76 8.96
CA ALA A 64 19.25 -4.22 7.71
C ALA A 64 19.95 -4.78 6.46
N ASP A 65 21.28 -4.89 6.49
CA ASP A 65 22.06 -5.43 5.37
C ASP A 65 21.74 -6.91 5.10
N ALA A 66 21.49 -7.70 6.14
CA ALA A 66 21.12 -9.10 5.98
C ALA A 66 19.70 -9.23 5.40
N CYS A 67 18.76 -8.37 5.82
CA CYS A 67 17.43 -8.31 5.23
C CYS A 67 17.47 -7.90 3.75
N ALA A 68 18.32 -6.93 3.38
CA ALA A 68 18.49 -6.54 1.99
C ALA A 68 19.07 -7.66 1.12
N VAL A 69 20.07 -8.39 1.63
CA VAL A 69 20.62 -9.58 0.96
C VAL A 69 19.56 -10.67 0.80
N LEU A 70 18.78 -10.94 1.85
CA LEU A 70 17.69 -11.91 1.80
C LEU A 70 16.64 -11.56 0.73
N LEU A 71 16.27 -10.28 0.63
CA LEU A 71 15.31 -9.79 -0.37
C LEU A 71 15.83 -9.87 -1.81
N ALA A 72 17.15 -9.68 -1.99
CA ALA A 72 17.79 -9.84 -3.30
C ALA A 72 17.99 -11.32 -3.69
N ASN A 73 17.80 -12.25 -2.76
CA ASN A 73 18.01 -13.67 -2.97
C ASN A 73 16.76 -14.34 -3.57
N SER A 74 16.83 -14.68 -4.85
CA SER A 74 15.74 -15.37 -5.56
C SER A 74 15.45 -16.78 -5.03
N GLY A 75 16.40 -17.39 -4.31
CA GLY A 75 16.25 -18.69 -3.65
C GLY A 75 15.68 -18.61 -2.23
N ALA A 76 15.36 -17.40 -1.73
CA ALA A 76 14.74 -17.23 -0.43
C ALA A 76 13.22 -17.39 -0.50
N ASP A 77 12.70 -18.31 0.31
CA ASP A 77 11.27 -18.43 0.57
C ASP A 77 10.89 -17.43 1.68
N ILE A 78 10.10 -16.42 1.34
CA ILE A 78 9.76 -15.31 2.22
C ILE A 78 8.24 -15.22 2.34
N ALA A 79 7.72 -15.50 3.54
CA ALA A 79 6.30 -15.33 3.84
C ALA A 79 5.89 -13.86 3.92
N SER A 80 4.61 -13.56 3.65
CA SER A 80 4.04 -12.21 3.76
C SER A 80 4.28 -11.55 5.13
N LEU A 81 4.27 -12.33 6.22
CA LEU A 81 4.56 -11.82 7.56
C LEU A 81 6.02 -11.37 7.70
N SER A 82 6.96 -12.08 7.07
CA SER A 82 8.39 -11.73 7.07
C SER A 82 8.65 -10.43 6.28
N PHE A 83 7.98 -10.24 5.14
CA PHE A 83 7.99 -8.94 4.43
C PHE A 83 7.50 -7.81 5.33
N ARG A 84 6.38 -8.03 6.03
CA ARG A 84 5.83 -7.03 6.97
C ARG A 84 6.83 -6.71 8.07
N ARG A 85 7.47 -7.71 8.69
CA ARG A 85 8.49 -7.51 9.73
C ARG A 85 9.68 -6.70 9.25
N MET A 86 10.22 -7.02 8.07
CA MET A 86 11.32 -6.25 7.48
C MET A 86 10.91 -4.80 7.19
N ALA A 87 9.70 -4.58 6.66
CA ALA A 87 9.19 -3.25 6.40
C ALA A 87 8.94 -2.43 7.69
N GLU A 88 8.44 -3.07 8.75
CA GLU A 88 8.24 -2.46 10.07
C GLU A 88 9.57 -1.96 10.67
N ARG A 89 10.57 -2.85 10.74
CA ARG A 89 11.89 -2.58 11.36
C ARG A 89 12.75 -1.65 10.49
N HIS A 90 12.90 -1.99 9.22
CA HIS A 90 13.94 -1.44 8.35
C HIS A 90 13.41 -0.65 7.16
N GLY A 91 12.09 -0.55 6.97
CA GLY A 91 11.49 0.13 5.80
C GLY A 91 11.73 1.64 5.68
N HIS A 92 12.34 2.27 6.69
CA HIS A 92 12.80 3.66 6.61
C HIS A 92 14.17 3.79 5.95
N LEU A 93 14.95 2.71 5.89
CA LEU A 93 16.28 2.67 5.28
C LEU A 93 16.14 2.52 3.76
N PRO A 94 16.78 3.38 2.93
CA PRO A 94 16.66 3.34 1.48
C PRO A 94 16.97 1.96 0.88
N LEU A 95 18.08 1.35 1.32
CA LEU A 95 18.55 0.04 0.85
C LEU A 95 17.47 -1.05 0.98
N VAL A 96 16.88 -1.19 2.18
CA VAL A 96 15.87 -2.23 2.43
C VAL A 96 14.54 -1.88 1.77
N ARG A 97 14.15 -0.59 1.78
CA ARG A 97 12.92 -0.14 1.14
C ARG A 97 12.93 -0.40 -0.37
N GLU A 98 14.04 -0.13 -1.05
CA GLU A 98 14.21 -0.39 -2.48
C GLU A 98 14.14 -1.89 -2.79
N ALA A 99 14.84 -2.71 -1.99
CA ALA A 99 14.77 -4.17 -2.12
C ALA A 99 13.35 -4.71 -1.92
N LEU A 100 12.61 -4.20 -0.91
CA LEU A 100 11.22 -4.58 -0.67
C LEU A 100 10.30 -4.20 -1.85
N ILE A 101 10.37 -2.96 -2.33
CA ILE A 101 9.50 -2.45 -3.42
C ILE A 101 9.79 -3.19 -4.74
N SER A 102 11.02 -3.63 -4.95
CA SER A 102 11.43 -4.37 -6.15
C SER A 102 10.96 -5.84 -6.14
N ASP A 103 10.58 -6.38 -4.98
CA ASP A 103 10.08 -7.75 -4.88
C ASP A 103 8.60 -7.82 -5.28
N ILE A 104 8.31 -8.57 -6.35
CA ILE A 104 6.96 -8.76 -6.88
C ILE A 104 6.00 -9.45 -5.89
N ARG A 105 6.55 -10.18 -4.90
CA ARG A 105 5.77 -10.88 -3.86
C ARG A 105 5.34 -9.94 -2.73
N LEU A 106 5.80 -8.68 -2.70
CA LEU A 106 5.54 -7.73 -1.63
C LEU A 106 4.03 -7.48 -1.46
N PRO A 107 3.44 -7.81 -0.29
CA PRO A 107 2.02 -7.60 -0.05
C PRO A 107 1.58 -6.12 -0.14
N ALA A 108 0.34 -5.86 -0.56
CA ALA A 108 -0.21 -4.52 -0.71
C ALA A 108 -0.19 -3.67 0.58
N ASP A 109 -0.42 -4.28 1.74
CA ASP A 109 -0.29 -3.62 3.04
C ASP A 109 1.15 -3.20 3.32
N CYS A 110 2.13 -4.03 2.94
CA CYS A 110 3.55 -3.68 3.07
C CYS A 110 3.90 -2.51 2.13
N ARG A 111 3.43 -2.53 0.88
CA ARG A 111 3.57 -1.40 -0.06
C ARG A 111 3.02 -0.09 0.53
N HIS A 112 1.84 -0.14 1.15
CA HIS A 112 1.25 1.03 1.79
C HIS A 112 2.07 1.49 3.00
N MET A 113 2.56 0.57 3.84
CA MET A 113 3.41 0.92 4.97
C MET A 113 4.70 1.62 4.53
N LEU A 114 5.34 1.16 3.45
CA LEU A 114 6.54 1.79 2.90
C LEU A 114 6.24 3.18 2.32
N LEU A 115 5.09 3.34 1.66
CA LEU A 115 4.60 4.64 1.19
C LEU A 115 4.45 5.65 2.33
N VAL A 116 3.83 5.24 3.45
CA VAL A 116 3.66 6.11 4.63
C VAL A 116 5.02 6.46 5.24
N LYS A 117 5.91 5.48 5.43
CA LYS A 117 7.27 5.72 5.95
C LYS A 117 8.06 6.67 5.05
N LEU A 118 7.95 6.54 3.73
CA LEU A 118 8.55 7.46 2.78
C LEU A 118 7.99 8.88 2.94
N GLY A 119 6.67 9.02 3.08
CA GLY A 119 6.01 10.30 3.31
C GLY A 119 6.54 11.01 4.56
N GLU A 120 6.66 10.31 5.69
CA GLU A 120 7.19 10.87 6.95
C GLU A 120 8.68 11.26 6.83
N MET A 121 9.48 10.48 6.10
CA MET A 121 10.89 10.82 5.83
C MET A 121 11.03 12.04 4.92
N LEU A 122 10.20 12.15 3.87
CA LEU A 122 10.23 13.30 2.97
C LEU A 122 9.75 14.57 3.68
N LYS A 123 8.74 14.46 4.54
CA LYS A 123 8.24 15.57 5.35
C LYS A 123 9.32 16.22 6.21
N THR A 124 10.24 15.42 6.74
CA THR A 124 11.33 15.85 7.64
C THR A 124 12.64 16.16 6.90
N SER A 125 12.67 16.00 5.57
CA SER A 125 13.85 16.29 4.76
C SER A 125 14.25 17.77 4.86
N PRO A 126 15.54 18.10 5.06
CA PRO A 126 16.01 19.48 5.10
C PRO A 126 15.61 20.30 3.87
N LEU A 127 15.63 19.67 2.68
CA LEU A 127 15.24 20.33 1.43
C LEU A 127 13.76 20.72 1.43
N VAL A 128 12.88 19.78 1.78
CA VAL A 128 11.42 20.02 1.82
C VAL A 128 11.08 21.07 2.87
N MET A 129 11.70 20.98 4.04
CA MET A 129 11.53 21.93 5.13
C MET A 129 12.00 23.33 4.74
N ALA A 130 13.15 23.46 4.06
CA ALA A 130 13.67 24.74 3.59
C ALA A 130 12.78 25.38 2.52
N MET A 131 12.21 24.59 1.62
CA MET A 131 11.39 25.10 0.51
C MET A 131 9.97 25.52 0.91
N MET A 132 9.37 24.86 1.90
CA MET A 132 7.93 24.98 2.16
C MET A 132 7.57 25.30 3.61
N GLY A 133 8.47 25.04 4.56
CA GLY A 133 8.20 25.09 6.00
C GLY A 133 7.35 23.90 6.51
N ALA A 134 7.42 23.65 7.82
CA ALA A 134 6.84 22.47 8.47
C ALA A 134 5.33 22.29 8.20
N ALA A 135 4.54 23.34 8.44
CA ALA A 135 3.08 23.25 8.32
C ALA A 135 2.60 22.99 6.89
N ARG A 136 3.35 23.44 5.88
CA ARG A 136 3.01 23.16 4.46
C ARG A 136 3.53 21.78 4.06
N ALA A 137 4.73 21.39 4.48
CA ALA A 137 5.25 20.03 4.27
C ALA A 137 4.29 18.97 4.81
N ASP A 138 3.78 19.16 6.03
CA ASP A 138 2.77 18.28 6.65
C ASP A 138 1.52 18.09 5.79
N ARG A 139 0.93 19.20 5.33
CA ARG A 139 -0.29 19.16 4.54
C ARG A 139 -0.07 18.51 3.16
N VAL A 140 1.03 18.88 2.50
CA VAL A 140 1.36 18.35 1.16
C VAL A 140 1.67 16.85 1.24
N MET A 141 2.44 16.41 2.24
CA MET A 141 2.76 14.99 2.40
C MET A 141 1.53 14.16 2.75
N ARG A 142 0.65 14.63 3.64
CA ARG A 142 -0.61 13.92 3.93
C ARG A 142 -1.48 13.75 2.67
N ASP A 143 -1.67 14.81 1.89
CA ASP A 143 -2.44 14.75 0.65
C ASP A 143 -1.76 13.85 -0.41
N ALA A 144 -0.43 13.92 -0.54
CA ALA A 144 0.34 13.06 -1.42
C ALA A 144 0.24 11.57 -1.01
N CYS A 145 0.32 11.26 0.28
CA CYS A 145 0.15 9.90 0.79
C CYS A 145 -1.26 9.38 0.46
N VAL A 146 -2.32 10.16 0.73
CA VAL A 146 -3.70 9.76 0.40
C VAL A 146 -3.86 9.47 -1.09
N LYS A 147 -3.30 10.30 -1.96
CA LYS A 147 -3.31 10.09 -3.42
C LYS A 147 -2.58 8.81 -3.81
N ALA A 148 -1.36 8.64 -3.31
CA ALA A 148 -0.55 7.47 -3.60
C ALA A 148 -1.21 6.18 -3.07
N SER A 149 -1.94 6.23 -1.96
CA SER A 149 -2.72 5.10 -1.45
C SER A 149 -3.88 4.72 -2.39
N VAL A 150 -4.50 5.69 -3.07
CA VAL A 150 -5.51 5.43 -4.11
C VAL A 150 -4.86 4.83 -5.36
N THR A 151 -3.70 5.32 -5.77
CA THR A 151 -2.92 4.73 -6.89
C THR A 151 -2.47 3.30 -6.57
N LEU A 152 -2.08 3.02 -5.33
CA LEU A 152 -1.67 1.69 -4.88
C LEU A 152 -2.76 0.63 -5.12
N ILE A 153 -4.04 1.01 -5.03
CA ILE A 153 -5.17 0.11 -5.30
C ILE A 153 -5.14 -0.41 -6.75
N GLU A 154 -4.65 0.38 -7.71
CA GLU A 154 -4.61 -0.03 -9.14
C GLU A 154 -3.74 -1.26 -9.38
N GLY A 155 -2.62 -1.36 -8.66
CA GLY A 155 -1.71 -2.50 -8.70
C GLY A 155 -1.97 -3.55 -7.62
N THR A 156 -3.12 -3.49 -6.95
CA THR A 156 -3.49 -4.42 -5.88
C THR A 156 -4.49 -5.45 -6.43
N ARG A 157 -4.19 -6.73 -6.22
CA ARG A 157 -5.08 -7.81 -6.64
C ARG A 157 -6.28 -7.92 -5.70
N GLN A 158 -7.41 -8.43 -6.20
CA GLN A 158 -8.65 -8.47 -5.44
C GLN A 158 -8.52 -9.31 -4.15
N GLU A 159 -7.74 -10.40 -4.17
CA GLU A 159 -7.46 -11.21 -2.98
C GLU A 159 -6.69 -10.47 -1.88
N GLU A 160 -5.95 -9.41 -2.24
CA GLU A 160 -5.19 -8.58 -1.29
C GLU A 160 -6.05 -7.44 -0.70
N HIS A 161 -7.23 -7.15 -1.25
CA HIS A 161 -8.08 -6.05 -0.79
C HIS A 161 -8.44 -6.18 0.70
N ALA A 162 -8.83 -7.37 1.16
CA ALA A 162 -9.24 -7.58 2.54
C ALA A 162 -8.11 -7.24 3.53
N ALA A 163 -6.89 -7.71 3.24
CA ALA A 163 -5.71 -7.44 4.06
C ALA A 163 -5.34 -5.95 4.05
N LEU A 164 -5.39 -5.29 2.88
CA LEU A 164 -5.12 -3.85 2.76
C LEU A 164 -6.17 -3.00 3.48
N ILE A 165 -7.46 -3.35 3.37
CA ILE A 165 -8.55 -2.63 4.05
C ILE A 165 -8.40 -2.72 5.57
N GLU A 166 -8.15 -3.92 6.09
CA GLU A 166 -7.94 -4.11 7.53
C GLU A 166 -6.74 -3.33 8.03
N HIS A 167 -5.67 -3.32 7.23
CA HIS A 167 -4.47 -2.55 7.50
C HIS A 167 -4.72 -1.03 7.52
N LEU A 168 -5.47 -0.49 6.56
CA LEU A 168 -5.90 0.91 6.55
C LEU A 168 -6.82 1.23 7.73
N ARG A 169 -7.71 0.30 8.11
CA ARG A 169 -8.64 0.46 9.24
C ARG A 169 -7.88 0.56 10.56
N LEU A 170 -6.93 -0.35 10.81
CA LEU A 170 -6.12 -0.37 12.03
C LEU A 170 -5.26 0.90 12.19
N ARG A 171 -4.83 1.51 11.08
CA ARG A 171 -4.12 2.79 11.10
C ARG A 171 -5.00 4.03 11.16
N GLY A 172 -6.31 3.88 10.95
CA GLY A 172 -7.23 5.02 10.82
C GLY A 172 -7.15 5.74 9.46
N ASP A 173 -6.47 5.16 8.48
CA ASP A 173 -6.37 5.70 7.11
C ASP A 173 -7.66 5.44 6.30
N LEU A 174 -8.46 4.44 6.69
CA LEU A 174 -9.75 4.11 6.07
C LEU A 174 -10.85 5.12 6.48
N THR A 175 -10.68 6.36 6.04
CA THR A 175 -11.59 7.48 6.35
C THR A 175 -12.72 7.62 5.32
N ALA A 176 -13.79 8.35 5.67
CA ALA A 176 -14.84 8.70 4.72
C ALA A 176 -14.28 9.49 3.51
N SER A 177 -13.33 10.39 3.75
CA SER A 177 -12.63 11.13 2.68
C SER A 177 -11.84 10.22 1.75
N PHE A 178 -11.19 9.18 2.29
CA PHE A 178 -10.49 8.18 1.49
C PHE A 178 -11.48 7.40 0.62
N LEU A 179 -12.58 6.91 1.19
CA LEU A 179 -13.62 6.19 0.44
C LEU A 179 -14.27 7.04 -0.66
N ILE A 180 -14.53 8.32 -0.40
CA ILE A 180 -15.03 9.27 -1.41
C ILE A 180 -14.01 9.44 -2.55
N ARG A 181 -12.72 9.55 -2.23
CA ARG A 181 -11.67 9.65 -3.25
C ARG A 181 -11.57 8.34 -4.05
N THR A 182 -11.60 7.19 -3.38
CA THR A 182 -11.60 5.86 -4.00
C THR A 182 -12.72 5.69 -5.01
N ILE A 183 -13.97 6.04 -4.65
CA ILE A 183 -15.10 5.94 -5.60
C ILE A 183 -15.01 7.01 -6.71
N ALA A 184 -14.53 8.22 -6.41
CA ALA A 184 -14.31 9.24 -7.44
C ALA A 184 -13.29 8.80 -8.50
N HIS A 185 -12.27 8.03 -8.10
CA HIS A 185 -11.25 7.44 -8.98
C HIS A 185 -11.67 6.10 -9.61
N GLY A 186 -12.92 5.67 -9.43
CA GLY A 186 -13.46 4.47 -10.08
C GLY A 186 -12.97 3.16 -9.50
N LYS A 187 -12.43 3.15 -8.29
CA LYS A 187 -11.99 1.91 -7.60
C LYS A 187 -13.19 1.19 -6.96
N VAL A 188 -14.17 0.83 -7.79
CA VAL A 188 -15.47 0.28 -7.37
C VAL A 188 -15.30 -1.04 -6.63
N ASP A 189 -14.41 -1.93 -7.10
CA ASP A 189 -14.17 -3.23 -6.46
C ASP A 189 -13.59 -3.08 -5.05
N PHE A 190 -12.57 -2.23 -4.89
CA PHE A 190 -11.99 -1.93 -3.59
C PHE A 190 -13.01 -1.24 -2.66
N PHE A 191 -13.80 -0.29 -3.19
CA PHE A 191 -14.90 0.33 -2.45
C PHE A 191 -15.93 -0.70 -1.99
N GLY A 192 -16.27 -1.69 -2.82
CA GLY A 192 -17.12 -2.81 -2.47
C GLY A 192 -16.54 -3.69 -1.37
N SER A 193 -15.26 -4.07 -1.48
CA SER A 193 -14.57 -4.80 -0.41
C SER A 193 -14.55 -4.01 0.90
N ALA A 194 -14.40 -2.68 0.86
CA ALA A 194 -14.45 -1.84 2.04
C ALA A 194 -15.86 -1.82 2.66
N LEU A 195 -16.92 -1.73 1.84
CA LEU A 195 -18.30 -1.82 2.33
C LEU A 195 -18.59 -3.18 2.96
N VAL A 196 -18.07 -4.29 2.42
CA VAL A 196 -18.19 -5.62 3.05
C VAL A 196 -17.58 -5.61 4.45
N ALA A 197 -16.33 -5.15 4.58
CA ALA A 197 -15.64 -5.09 5.86
C ALA A 197 -16.32 -4.17 6.89
N LEU A 198 -16.87 -3.03 6.44
CA LEU A 198 -17.49 -2.02 7.31
C LEU A 198 -18.95 -2.35 7.68
N SER A 199 -19.72 -2.97 6.78
CA SER A 199 -21.16 -3.24 7.01
C SER A 199 -21.46 -4.64 7.53
N GLN A 200 -20.47 -5.55 7.54
CA GLN A 200 -20.63 -6.97 7.89
C GLN A 200 -21.71 -7.67 7.04
N GLN A 201 -21.98 -7.16 5.84
CA GLN A 201 -22.87 -7.80 4.85
C GLN A 201 -22.09 -8.77 3.97
N SER A 202 -22.77 -9.75 3.39
CA SER A 202 -22.13 -10.69 2.47
C SER A 202 -21.61 -10.01 1.21
N GLU A 203 -20.47 -10.49 0.71
CA GLU A 203 -19.84 -9.99 -0.51
C GLU A 203 -20.80 -10.04 -1.72
N GLN A 204 -21.57 -11.13 -1.84
CA GLN A 204 -22.57 -11.29 -2.90
C GLN A 204 -23.63 -10.19 -2.85
N ARG A 205 -24.12 -9.83 -1.65
CA ARG A 205 -25.12 -8.78 -1.48
C ARG A 205 -24.56 -7.41 -1.86
N VAL A 206 -23.36 -7.09 -1.37
CA VAL A 206 -22.71 -5.80 -1.67
C VAL A 206 -22.45 -5.67 -3.17
N ARG A 207 -21.92 -6.73 -3.81
CA ARG A 207 -21.68 -6.76 -5.27
C ARG A 207 -22.97 -6.56 -6.06
N ALA A 208 -24.06 -7.25 -5.70
CA ALA A 208 -25.35 -7.09 -6.36
C ALA A 208 -25.90 -5.66 -6.23
N LEU A 209 -25.78 -5.07 -5.04
CA LEU A 209 -26.19 -3.68 -4.79
C LEU A 209 -25.33 -2.70 -5.58
N LEU A 210 -24.02 -2.89 -5.66
CA LEU A 210 -23.13 -2.01 -6.41
C LEU A 210 -23.31 -2.14 -7.93
N ALA A 211 -23.66 -3.31 -8.44
CA ALA A 211 -23.91 -3.52 -9.87
C ALA A 211 -25.23 -2.88 -10.35
N GLY A 212 -26.33 -3.04 -9.59
CA GLY A 212 -27.66 -2.63 -10.06
C GLY A 212 -28.66 -2.25 -8.97
N GLY A 213 -28.22 -2.10 -7.72
CA GLY A 213 -29.09 -1.72 -6.61
C GLY A 213 -29.70 -0.32 -6.79
N HIS A 214 -30.92 -0.18 -6.29
CA HIS A 214 -31.68 1.06 -6.22
C HIS A 214 -31.11 1.98 -5.12
N ASP A 215 -31.30 3.29 -5.26
CA ASP A 215 -30.71 4.31 -4.38
C ASP A 215 -31.02 4.08 -2.89
N VAL A 216 -32.26 3.69 -2.55
CA VAL A 216 -32.68 3.44 -1.16
C VAL A 216 -31.87 2.30 -0.53
N ALA A 217 -31.62 1.22 -1.27
CA ALA A 217 -30.86 0.07 -0.79
C ALA A 217 -29.37 0.39 -0.65
N LEU A 218 -28.82 1.20 -1.57
CA LEU A 218 -27.44 1.69 -1.51
C LEU A 218 -27.24 2.63 -0.32
N GLN A 219 -28.16 3.57 -0.08
CA GLN A 219 -28.11 4.45 1.09
C GLN A 219 -28.18 3.65 2.40
N ALA A 220 -29.02 2.61 2.45
CA ALA A 220 -29.06 1.71 3.60
C ALA A 220 -27.71 0.99 3.81
N LEU A 221 -27.07 0.52 2.74
CA LEU A 221 -25.74 -0.08 2.80
C LEU A 221 -24.69 0.94 3.30
N PHE A 222 -24.70 2.17 2.77
CA PHE A 222 -23.78 3.22 3.21
C PHE A 222 -23.97 3.57 4.68
N ARG A 223 -25.21 3.65 5.17
CA ARG A 223 -25.49 3.81 6.61
C ARG A 223 -24.94 2.64 7.43
N SER A 224 -25.16 1.41 7.00
CA SER A 224 -24.62 0.23 7.71
C SER A 224 -23.08 0.18 7.73
N ALA A 225 -22.43 0.77 6.73
CA ALA A 225 -20.98 0.92 6.67
C ALA A 225 -20.45 2.15 7.45
N GLY A 226 -21.32 2.87 8.18
CA GLY A 226 -20.93 4.03 8.99
C GLY A 226 -20.69 5.33 8.20
N LEU A 227 -21.10 5.40 6.93
CA LEU A 227 -20.96 6.62 6.13
C LEU A 227 -22.05 7.63 6.48
N ALA A 228 -21.65 8.87 6.76
CA ALA A 228 -22.57 9.97 7.06
C ALA A 228 -23.54 10.25 5.89
N ALA A 229 -24.81 10.52 6.21
CA ALA A 229 -25.87 10.71 5.20
C ALA A 229 -25.54 11.80 4.15
N VAL A 230 -24.83 12.85 4.57
CA VAL A 230 -24.39 13.95 3.70
C VAL A 230 -23.50 13.49 2.54
N THR A 231 -22.80 12.36 2.66
CA THR A 231 -21.90 11.85 1.61
C THR A 231 -22.61 10.96 0.60
N HIS A 232 -23.84 10.51 0.89
CA HIS A 232 -24.48 9.48 0.08
C HIS A 232 -24.78 9.95 -1.34
N ALA A 233 -25.24 11.19 -1.51
CA ALA A 233 -25.60 11.73 -2.82
C ALA A 233 -24.43 11.72 -3.81
N ILE A 234 -23.24 12.18 -3.37
CA ILE A 234 -22.05 12.19 -4.22
C ILE A 234 -21.54 10.78 -4.53
N ILE A 235 -21.62 9.86 -3.58
CA ILE A 235 -21.19 8.47 -3.77
C ILE A 235 -22.12 7.77 -4.77
N LEU A 236 -23.44 7.97 -4.63
CA LEU A 236 -24.43 7.48 -5.59
C LEU A 236 -24.19 8.05 -6.98
N ARG A 237 -23.91 9.36 -7.07
CA ARG A 237 -23.64 10.03 -8.34
C ARG A 237 -22.43 9.42 -9.04
N ALA A 238 -21.32 9.23 -8.32
CA ALA A 238 -20.12 8.59 -8.85
C ALA A 238 -20.39 7.15 -9.29
N LEU A 239 -21.07 6.35 -8.46
CA LEU A 239 -21.36 4.95 -8.74
C LEU A 239 -22.23 4.79 -10.01
N LYS A 240 -23.25 5.64 -10.19
CA LYS A 240 -24.09 5.61 -11.39
C LYS A 240 -23.27 5.87 -12.66
N ILE A 241 -22.35 6.84 -12.62
CA ILE A 241 -21.48 7.14 -13.75
C ILE A 241 -20.57 5.95 -14.05
N TRP A 242 -19.94 5.36 -13.03
CA TRP A 242 -19.08 4.18 -13.22
C TRP A 242 -19.85 2.96 -13.73
N ARG A 243 -21.13 2.78 -13.35
CA ARG A 243 -22.01 1.77 -13.96
C ARG A 243 -22.26 2.03 -15.44
N GLU A 244 -22.50 3.28 -15.83
CA GLU A 244 -22.68 3.64 -17.24
C GLU A 244 -21.40 3.36 -18.04
N VAL A 245 -20.23 3.69 -17.49
CA VAL A 245 -18.92 3.40 -18.10
C VAL A 245 -18.68 1.89 -18.24
N ALA A 246 -18.90 1.12 -17.16
CA ALA A 246 -18.73 -0.34 -17.18
C ALA A 246 -19.68 -1.03 -18.19
N ASN A 247 -20.86 -0.47 -18.43
CA ASN A 247 -21.82 -0.96 -19.42
C ASN A 247 -21.61 -0.39 -20.84
N GLY A 248 -20.54 0.38 -21.08
CA GLY A 248 -20.24 0.98 -22.39
C GLY A 248 -21.22 2.09 -22.82
N LYS A 249 -22.06 2.60 -21.92
CA LYS A 249 -23.06 3.66 -22.20
C LYS A 249 -22.47 5.07 -22.17
N ARG A 250 -21.30 5.23 -21.53
CA ARG A 250 -20.61 6.52 -21.35
C ARG A 250 -19.10 6.29 -21.39
N VAL A 251 -18.37 7.25 -21.95
CA VAL A 251 -16.92 7.38 -21.75
C VAL A 251 -16.72 8.52 -20.76
N ALA A 252 -16.26 8.20 -19.56
CA ALA A 252 -16.01 9.16 -18.49
C ALA A 252 -14.74 8.79 -17.73
N GLY A 253 -13.99 9.82 -17.34
CA GLY A 253 -12.83 9.71 -16.46
C GLY A 253 -13.07 10.41 -15.13
N VAL A 254 -12.07 10.33 -14.24
CA VAL A 254 -12.11 10.93 -12.89
C VAL A 254 -12.49 12.42 -12.91
N GLN A 255 -12.02 13.17 -13.91
CA GLN A 255 -12.36 14.59 -14.07
C GLN A 255 -13.87 14.83 -14.22
N GLU A 256 -14.55 14.07 -15.07
CA GLU A 256 -15.99 14.21 -15.30
C GLU A 256 -16.79 13.72 -14.09
N VAL A 257 -16.38 12.58 -13.51
CA VAL A 257 -17.02 12.03 -12.30
C VAL A 257 -16.96 13.01 -11.15
N SER A 258 -15.77 13.52 -10.82
CA SER A 258 -15.56 14.48 -9.74
C SER A 258 -16.31 15.79 -9.97
N TRP A 259 -16.43 16.26 -11.22
CA TRP A 259 -17.24 17.44 -11.54
C TRP A 259 -18.74 17.20 -11.31
N LEU A 260 -19.25 16.03 -11.70
CA LEU A 260 -20.64 15.66 -11.48
C LEU A 260 -20.95 15.44 -10.00
N MET A 261 -20.00 14.91 -9.22
CA MET A 261 -20.09 14.87 -7.77
C MET A 261 -20.14 16.28 -7.17
N LEU A 262 -19.33 17.22 -7.68
CA LEU A 262 -19.31 18.59 -7.18
C LEU A 262 -20.65 19.29 -7.41
N LYS A 263 -21.27 19.07 -8.57
CA LYS A 263 -22.62 19.58 -8.87
C LYS A 263 -23.67 19.12 -7.86
N GLU A 264 -23.56 17.88 -7.38
CA GLU A 264 -24.49 17.30 -6.41
C GLU A 264 -24.45 18.01 -5.04
N VAL A 265 -23.32 18.62 -4.67
CA VAL A 265 -23.15 19.35 -3.39
C VAL A 265 -23.45 20.85 -3.54
N GLY A 266 -23.92 21.31 -4.70
CA GLY A 266 -24.18 22.73 -4.98
C GLY A 266 -23.12 23.42 -5.85
N GLY A 267 -22.20 22.67 -6.45
CA GLY A 267 -21.26 23.18 -7.44
C GLY A 267 -20.08 23.97 -6.86
N GLN A 268 -19.56 24.91 -7.65
CA GLN A 268 -18.37 25.72 -7.31
C GLN A 268 -18.56 26.60 -6.08
N SER A 269 -19.80 27.06 -5.82
CA SER A 269 -20.13 27.93 -4.69
C SER A 269 -20.45 27.17 -3.41
N ALA A 270 -20.48 25.84 -3.44
CA ALA A 270 -20.76 25.02 -2.27
C ALA A 270 -19.66 25.19 -1.21
N GLU A 271 -20.06 25.37 0.04
CA GLU A 271 -19.18 25.50 1.20
C GLU A 271 -19.20 24.23 2.07
N GLY A 272 -18.21 24.11 2.95
CA GLY A 272 -18.05 22.97 3.87
C GLY A 272 -17.02 21.94 3.42
N ASP A 273 -16.70 21.02 4.33
CA ASP A 273 -15.59 20.07 4.18
C ASP A 273 -15.80 19.11 3.01
N LEU A 274 -17.04 18.66 2.80
CA LEU A 274 -17.38 17.75 1.71
C LEU A 274 -17.19 18.40 0.34
N ALA A 275 -17.69 19.63 0.17
CA ALA A 275 -17.50 20.39 -1.06
C ALA A 275 -16.01 20.67 -1.31
N THR A 276 -15.26 21.01 -0.27
CA THR A 276 -13.81 21.25 -0.35
C THR A 276 -13.05 20.00 -0.80
N LEU A 277 -13.40 18.83 -0.24
CA LEU A 277 -12.83 17.54 -0.66
C LEU A 277 -13.13 17.22 -2.14
N VAL A 278 -14.38 17.38 -2.57
CA VAL A 278 -14.72 17.07 -3.97
C VAL A 278 -14.07 18.05 -4.94
N LYS A 279 -13.97 19.34 -4.57
CA LYS A 279 -13.18 20.34 -5.33
C LYS A 279 -11.72 19.94 -5.42
N SER A 280 -11.09 19.49 -4.34
CA SER A 280 -9.68 19.07 -4.38
C SER A 280 -9.48 17.88 -5.31
N ILE A 281 -10.35 16.87 -5.24
CA ILE A 281 -10.32 15.69 -6.14
C ILE A 281 -10.45 16.14 -7.60
N HIS A 282 -11.39 17.06 -7.89
CA HIS A 282 -11.59 17.56 -9.24
C HIS A 282 -10.38 18.33 -9.78
N LEU A 283 -9.79 19.21 -8.98
CA LEU A 283 -8.59 19.95 -9.34
C LEU A 283 -7.39 19.03 -9.56
N ASP A 284 -7.27 17.98 -8.76
CA ASP A 284 -6.21 16.97 -8.93
C ASP A 284 -6.38 16.24 -10.27
N ALA A 285 -7.60 15.81 -10.61
CA ALA A 285 -7.90 15.16 -11.89
C ALA A 285 -7.63 16.07 -13.09
N LEU A 286 -7.95 17.37 -12.98
CA LEU A 286 -7.62 18.37 -14.00
C LEU A 286 -6.11 18.49 -14.23
N ARG A 287 -5.34 18.59 -13.13
CA ARG A 287 -3.88 18.69 -13.21
C ARG A 287 -3.26 17.45 -13.85
N GLU A 288 -3.75 16.27 -13.50
CA GLU A 288 -3.22 15.02 -14.03
C GLU A 288 -3.52 14.86 -15.53
N ASN A 289 -4.74 15.16 -15.96
CA ASN A 289 -5.09 15.16 -17.38
C ASN A 289 -4.28 16.20 -18.18
N ALA A 290 -4.06 17.40 -17.61
CA ALA A 290 -3.24 18.42 -18.26
C ALA A 290 -1.78 17.98 -18.43
N ARG A 291 -1.19 17.31 -17.42
CA ARG A 291 0.16 16.72 -17.53
C ARG A 291 0.20 15.62 -18.58
N GLY A 292 -0.79 14.73 -18.61
CA GLY A 292 -0.91 13.68 -19.61
C GLY A 292 -0.94 14.23 -21.04
N HIS A 293 -1.75 15.27 -21.29
CA HIS A 293 -1.78 15.96 -22.58
C HIS A 293 -0.46 16.64 -22.93
N ALA A 294 0.18 17.33 -21.98
CA ALA A 294 1.47 17.97 -22.20
C ALA A 294 2.57 16.96 -22.58
N LEU A 295 2.61 15.81 -21.90
CA LEU A 295 3.54 14.72 -22.23
C LEU A 295 3.25 14.11 -23.61
N ALA A 296 1.97 13.92 -23.96
CA ALA A 296 1.58 13.42 -25.28
C ALA A 296 1.99 14.40 -26.40
N ILE A 297 1.83 15.71 -26.19
CA ILE A 297 2.28 16.75 -27.13
C ILE A 297 3.81 16.75 -27.24
N ALA A 298 4.53 16.58 -26.14
CA ALA A 298 6.01 16.55 -26.15
C ALA A 298 6.59 15.28 -26.79
N ALA A 299 5.81 14.19 -26.86
CA ALA A 299 6.20 12.93 -27.47
C ALA A 299 5.83 12.81 -28.97
N ALA A 300 5.04 13.77 -29.49
CA ALA A 300 4.62 13.87 -30.88
C ALA A 300 5.58 14.74 -31.70
#